data_AF-A0A662VC04-F1
#
_entry.id   AF-A0A662VC04-F1
#
_cell.length_a   1.000
_cell.length_b   1.000
_cell.length_c   1.000
_cell.angle_alpha   90.00
_cell.angle_beta   90.00
_cell.angle_gamma   90.00
#
_symmetry.space_group_name_H-M   'P 1'
#
loop_
_entity.id
_entity.type
_entity.pdbx_description
1 polymer ?
#
loop_
_entity_poly.entity_id
_entity_poly.type
_entity_poly.pdbx_seq_one_letter_code
_entity_poly.pdbx_strand_id
1 'polypeptide(L)'
;TITTNRIIGVYSYHLKLSDNANLNAGFEASYLQKKIKWDKLVFQDMIDPVSGNINPGMSGETSPAKLTVSSVDFSGGLLLGIKEKYFIGFAAHHLTQPNLSYYSESNNSLYLKYTVHAGMNIEFGGRNYRTNKSNFILSPNLLYQQQQNARQLNAGFYVEKNPIVLGLWFRHNFTNPDGVLFLIGIKQNKFRFGYTFDLTLSKLKSNSGGAHELSLTFLVNCNGKRNKPGAIKCPEF
;
A
#
# COMPACT_ATOMS: atom_id res chain seq x y z
N THR A 1 24.14 3.85 -7.70
CA THR A 1 22.92 4.16 -6.91
C THR A 1 21.79 4.62 -7.81
N ILE A 2 20.56 4.13 -7.60
CA ILE A 2 19.37 4.50 -8.41
C ILE A 2 18.53 5.53 -7.65
N THR A 3 18.02 6.54 -8.34
CA THR A 3 17.07 7.52 -7.81
C THR A 3 15.76 7.40 -8.57
N THR A 4 14.63 7.30 -7.85
CA THR A 4 13.29 7.19 -8.43
C THR A 4 12.43 8.35 -7.95
N ASN A 5 11.93 9.16 -8.87
CA ASN A 5 10.93 10.20 -8.60
C ASN A 5 9.57 9.72 -9.12
N ARG A 6 8.52 9.89 -8.31
CA ARG A 6 7.16 9.55 -8.71
C ARG A 6 6.20 10.66 -8.30
N ILE A 7 5.43 11.16 -9.25
CA ILE A 7 4.35 12.12 -9.03
C ILE A 7 3.04 11.40 -9.33
N ILE A 8 2.04 11.51 -8.46
CA ILE A 8 0.76 10.84 -8.61
C ILE A 8 -0.37 11.86 -8.43
N GLY A 9 -1.29 11.90 -9.37
CA GLY A 9 -2.59 12.55 -9.25
C GLY A 9 -3.70 11.50 -9.16
N VAL A 10 -4.57 11.63 -8.18
CA VAL A 10 -5.72 10.72 -7.99
C VAL A 10 -7.01 11.52 -8.03
N TYR A 11 -7.98 11.05 -8.80
CA TYR A 11 -9.35 11.54 -8.80
C TYR A 11 -10.28 10.43 -8.34
N SER A 12 -11.25 10.76 -7.48
CA SER A 12 -12.27 9.81 -7.03
C SER A 12 -13.68 10.38 -7.26
N TYR A 13 -14.52 9.54 -7.83
CA TYR A 13 -15.93 9.82 -8.08
C TYR A 13 -16.80 8.95 -7.17
N HIS A 14 -17.68 9.59 -6.42
CA HIS A 14 -18.61 8.94 -5.50
C HIS A 14 -20.00 8.88 -6.13
N LEU A 15 -20.45 7.67 -6.46
CA LEU A 15 -21.77 7.40 -7.01
C LEU A 15 -22.66 6.71 -5.98
N LYS A 16 -23.77 7.34 -5.62
CA LYS A 16 -24.82 6.69 -4.81
C LYS A 16 -25.70 5.85 -5.72
N LEU A 17 -25.61 4.53 -5.63
CA LEU A 17 -26.42 3.60 -6.43
C LEU A 17 -27.83 3.44 -5.83
N SER A 18 -27.91 3.36 -4.50
CA SER A 18 -29.16 3.33 -3.74
C SER A 18 -28.92 3.86 -2.32
N ASP A 19 -29.95 3.91 -1.48
CA ASP A 19 -29.78 4.27 -0.06
C ASP A 19 -28.88 3.30 0.72
N ASN A 20 -28.76 2.07 0.24
CA ASN A 20 -27.98 1.01 0.87
C ASN A 20 -26.73 0.62 0.06
N ALA A 21 -26.42 1.28 -1.05
CA ALA A 21 -25.29 0.92 -1.90
C ALA A 21 -24.61 2.16 -2.48
N ASN A 22 -23.29 2.24 -2.29
CA ASN A 22 -22.46 3.33 -2.80
C ASN A 22 -21.28 2.75 -3.56
N LEU A 23 -21.01 3.28 -4.74
CA LEU A 23 -19.88 2.91 -5.59
C LEU A 23 -18.91 4.07 -5.67
N ASN A 24 -17.67 3.85 -5.29
CA ASN A 24 -16.58 4.80 -5.49
C ASN A 24 -15.70 4.31 -6.62
N ALA A 25 -15.49 5.15 -7.63
CA ALA A 25 -14.54 4.90 -8.70
C ALA A 25 -13.32 5.81 -8.53
N GLY A 26 -12.13 5.24 -8.52
CA GLY A 26 -10.86 5.95 -8.45
C GLY A 26 -10.11 5.84 -9.76
N PHE A 27 -9.54 6.95 -10.22
CA PHE A 27 -8.61 7.01 -11.33
C PHE A 27 -7.30 7.65 -10.85
N GLU A 28 -6.18 7.06 -11.22
CA GLU A 28 -4.85 7.50 -10.86
C GLU A 28 -4.02 7.69 -12.12
N ALA A 29 -3.40 8.86 -12.25
CA ALA A 29 -2.39 9.15 -13.25
C ALA A 29 -1.07 9.40 -12.54
N SER A 30 0.00 8.76 -13.00
CA SER A 30 1.31 8.86 -12.39
C SER A 30 2.39 9.13 -13.43
N TYR A 31 3.39 9.91 -13.02
CA TYR A 31 4.61 10.13 -13.77
C TYR A 31 5.77 9.55 -12.97
N LEU A 32 6.47 8.59 -13.56
CA LEU A 32 7.61 7.90 -12.97
C LEU A 32 8.87 8.30 -13.71
N GLN A 33 9.94 8.60 -12.96
CA GLN A 33 11.26 8.85 -13.51
C GLN A 33 12.29 8.06 -12.70
N LYS A 34 13.07 7.23 -13.39
CA LYS A 34 14.20 6.49 -12.83
C LYS A 34 15.51 7.00 -13.42
N LYS A 35 16.45 7.36 -12.56
CA LYS A 35 17.80 7.80 -12.93
C LYS A 35 18.84 6.87 -12.32
N ILE A 36 19.77 6.40 -13.14
CA ILE A 36 20.91 5.60 -12.70
C ILE A 36 22.16 6.47 -12.67
N LYS A 37 22.91 6.41 -11.57
CA LYS A 37 24.25 7.02 -11.46
C LYS A 37 25.28 5.95 -11.81
N TRP A 38 25.58 5.83 -13.11
CA TRP A 38 26.48 4.81 -13.66
C TRP A 38 27.91 4.95 -13.13
N ASP A 39 28.36 6.19 -12.97
CA ASP A 39 29.64 6.60 -12.37
C ASP A 39 29.85 6.10 -10.93
N LYS A 40 28.79 5.70 -10.24
CA LYS A 40 28.84 5.19 -8.87
C LYS A 40 28.56 3.68 -8.78
N LEU A 41 28.52 2.98 -9.91
CA LEU A 41 28.38 1.53 -9.93
C LEU A 41 29.77 0.92 -9.90
N VAL A 42 29.90 -0.13 -9.09
CA VAL A 42 31.07 -1.01 -9.08
C VAL A 42 30.56 -2.35 -9.55
N PHE A 43 31.07 -2.79 -10.69
CA PHE A 43 30.77 -4.09 -11.28
C PHE A 43 31.76 -5.13 -10.76
N GLN A 44 31.36 -6.41 -10.79
CA GLN A 44 32.16 -7.49 -10.21
C GLN A 44 33.50 -7.67 -10.92
N ASP A 45 33.56 -7.38 -12.23
CA ASP A 45 34.75 -7.41 -13.07
C ASP A 45 35.73 -6.25 -12.82
N MET A 46 35.28 -5.19 -12.14
CA MET A 46 36.15 -4.11 -11.67
C MET A 46 36.91 -4.49 -10.40
N ILE A 47 36.54 -5.56 -9.70
CA ILE A 47 37.18 -5.97 -8.44
C ILE A 47 38.25 -7.02 -8.75
N ASP A 48 39.50 -6.71 -8.42
CA ASP A 48 40.59 -7.69 -8.51
C ASP A 48 40.34 -8.87 -7.56
N PRO A 49 40.27 -10.12 -8.05
CA PRO A 49 39.96 -11.29 -7.23
C PRO A 49 41.02 -11.64 -6.19
N VAL A 50 42.24 -11.12 -6.31
CA VAL A 50 43.37 -11.37 -5.41
C VAL A 50 43.57 -10.21 -4.44
N SER A 51 43.60 -8.98 -4.93
CA SER A 51 43.90 -7.80 -4.11
C SER A 51 42.66 -7.10 -3.54
N GLY A 52 41.47 -7.37 -4.07
CA GLY A 52 40.21 -6.72 -3.68
C GLY A 52 40.11 -5.24 -4.11
N ASN A 53 41.10 -4.73 -4.85
CA ASN A 53 41.11 -3.36 -5.34
C ASN A 53 40.09 -3.16 -6.47
N ILE A 54 39.48 -1.99 -6.50
CA ILE A 54 38.52 -1.60 -7.56
C ILE A 54 39.28 -0.88 -8.66
N ASN A 55 39.24 -1.43 -9.88
CA ASN A 55 39.82 -0.88 -11.10
C ASN A 55 38.70 -0.37 -12.02
N PRO A 56 38.37 0.94 -11.99
CA PRO A 56 37.19 1.44 -12.68
C PRO A 56 37.22 1.40 -14.21
N GLY A 57 38.40 1.16 -14.80
CA GLY A 57 38.58 1.07 -16.25
C GLY A 57 38.47 -0.34 -16.85
N MET A 58 38.23 -1.38 -16.03
CA MET A 58 38.25 -2.78 -16.49
C MET A 58 36.87 -3.40 -16.74
N SER A 59 35.78 -2.64 -16.60
CA SER A 59 34.45 -3.22 -16.77
C SER A 59 34.13 -3.56 -18.23
N GLY A 60 33.61 -4.76 -18.49
CA GLY A 60 33.04 -5.19 -19.76
C GLY A 60 31.59 -4.74 -19.97
N GLU A 61 30.98 -4.10 -18.97
CA GLU A 61 29.62 -3.59 -19.05
C GLU A 61 29.55 -2.31 -19.88
N THR A 62 28.73 -2.33 -20.94
CA THR A 62 28.52 -1.16 -21.79
C THR A 62 27.58 -0.17 -21.11
N SER A 63 28.01 1.08 -20.95
CA SER A 63 27.14 2.13 -20.39
C SER A 63 25.87 2.33 -21.25
N PRO A 64 24.67 2.37 -20.66
CA PRO A 64 23.43 2.59 -21.40
C PRO A 64 23.44 3.98 -22.06
N ALA A 65 22.91 4.05 -23.29
CA ALA A 65 22.77 5.32 -24.02
C ALA A 65 21.86 6.34 -23.29
N LYS A 66 20.98 5.87 -22.39
CA LYS A 66 20.11 6.70 -21.56
C LYS A 66 20.27 6.36 -20.08
N LEU A 67 20.72 7.32 -19.29
CA LEU A 67 20.85 7.19 -17.83
C LEU A 67 19.58 7.58 -17.06
N THR A 68 18.57 8.11 -17.76
CA THR A 68 17.28 8.51 -17.19
C THR A 68 16.16 7.99 -18.08
N VAL A 69 15.19 7.33 -17.47
CA VAL A 69 13.98 6.81 -18.12
C VAL A 69 12.78 7.41 -17.42
N SER A 70 11.85 7.96 -18.18
CA SER A 70 10.57 8.46 -17.66
C SER A 70 9.40 7.82 -18.39
N SER A 71 8.31 7.63 -17.66
CA SER A 71 7.08 7.05 -18.21
C SER A 71 5.87 7.58 -17.48
N VAL A 72 4.77 7.70 -18.20
CA VAL A 72 3.45 7.96 -17.63
C VAL A 72 2.76 6.62 -17.44
N ASP A 73 2.03 6.49 -16.34
CA ASP A 73 1.26 5.29 -16.03
C ASP A 73 -0.11 5.63 -15.45
N PHE A 74 -1.07 4.76 -15.73
CA PHE A 74 -2.45 4.90 -15.28
C PHE A 74 -2.88 3.71 -14.45
N SER A 75 -3.67 3.99 -13.42
CA SER A 75 -4.26 2.99 -12.54
C SER A 75 -5.72 3.34 -12.28
N GLY A 76 -6.52 2.35 -11.90
CA GLY A 76 -7.94 2.56 -11.61
C GLY A 76 -8.47 1.55 -10.62
N GLY A 77 -9.53 1.92 -9.91
CA GLY A 77 -10.16 1.03 -8.94
C GLY A 77 -11.62 1.36 -8.68
N LEU A 78 -12.34 0.38 -8.15
CA LEU A 78 -13.73 0.45 -7.76
C LEU A 78 -13.86 -0.05 -6.32
N LEU A 79 -14.70 0.60 -5.53
CA LEU A 79 -15.05 0.20 -4.17
C LEU A 79 -16.58 0.28 -4.03
N LEU A 80 -17.21 -0.85 -3.77
CA LEU A 80 -18.64 -0.97 -3.49
C LEU A 80 -18.84 -1.12 -1.98
N GLY A 81 -19.58 -0.18 -1.39
CA GLY A 81 -20.03 -0.25 -0.01
C GLY A 81 -21.51 -0.61 0.06
N ILE A 82 -21.87 -1.58 0.91
CA ILE A 82 -23.23 -2.07 1.08
C ILE A 82 -23.67 -1.88 2.54
N LYS A 83 -24.82 -1.25 2.74
CA LYS A 83 -25.49 -1.00 4.02
C LYS A 83 -24.58 -0.34 5.08
N GLU A 84 -23.57 0.42 4.63
CA GLU A 84 -22.51 1.00 5.48
C GLU A 84 -21.75 -0.03 6.36
N LYS A 85 -21.91 -1.33 6.09
CA LYS A 85 -21.36 -2.42 6.88
C LYS A 85 -20.37 -3.27 6.11
N TYR A 86 -20.58 -3.47 4.82
CA TYR A 86 -19.73 -4.32 4.00
C TYR A 86 -19.07 -3.47 2.93
N PHE A 87 -17.83 -3.80 2.59
CA PHE A 87 -17.17 -3.22 1.44
C PHE A 87 -16.39 -4.27 0.68
N ILE A 88 -16.37 -4.12 -0.65
CA ILE A 88 -15.57 -4.91 -1.57
C ILE A 88 -15.03 -3.99 -2.65
N GLY A 89 -13.76 -4.17 -2.99
CA GLY A 89 -13.10 -3.35 -3.97
C GLY A 89 -12.07 -4.10 -4.78
N PHE A 90 -11.80 -3.54 -5.94
CA PHE A 90 -10.83 -4.02 -6.90
C PHE A 90 -10.05 -2.84 -7.45
N ALA A 91 -8.73 -2.99 -7.59
CA ALA A 91 -7.88 -2.02 -8.25
C ALA A 91 -6.90 -2.71 -9.19
N ALA A 92 -6.66 -2.09 -10.33
CA ALA A 92 -5.64 -2.48 -11.30
C ALA A 92 -4.66 -1.31 -11.44
N HIS A 93 -3.38 -1.59 -11.15
CA HIS A 93 -2.29 -0.63 -11.29
C HIS A 93 -1.38 -1.03 -12.43
N HIS A 94 -0.69 -0.05 -13.01
CA HIS A 94 0.24 -0.26 -14.12
C HIS A 94 -0.45 -0.68 -15.42
N LEU A 95 -1.60 -0.07 -15.73
CA LEU A 95 -2.40 -0.41 -16.91
C LEU A 95 -1.63 -0.23 -18.21
N THR A 96 -0.71 0.74 -18.27
CA THR A 96 0.11 1.02 -19.46
C THR A 96 1.37 0.15 -19.55
N GLN A 97 1.68 -0.62 -18.50
CA GLN A 97 2.86 -1.46 -18.37
C GLN A 97 4.15 -0.79 -18.90
N PRO A 98 4.51 0.40 -18.38
CA PRO A 98 5.59 1.18 -18.95
C PRO A 98 6.92 0.43 -18.89
N ASN A 99 7.69 0.48 -19.97
CA ASN A 99 9.04 -0.08 -20.00
C ASN A 99 10.01 0.87 -19.28
N LEU A 100 10.62 0.38 -18.21
CA LEU A 100 11.56 1.13 -17.38
C LEU A 100 13.02 0.73 -17.66
N SER A 101 13.31 0.21 -18.84
CA SER A 101 14.64 -0.20 -19.22
C SER A 101 15.54 0.96 -19.65
N TYR A 102 16.81 0.90 -19.21
CA TYR A 102 17.88 1.81 -19.61
C TYR A 102 18.52 1.43 -20.97
N TYR A 103 18.39 0.17 -21.39
CA TYR A 103 18.93 -0.31 -22.66
C TYR A 103 17.82 -0.50 -23.68
N SER A 104 18.06 -0.09 -24.92
CA SER A 104 17.08 -0.11 -26.01
C SER A 104 16.57 -1.52 -26.36
N GLU A 105 17.36 -2.56 -26.09
CA GLU A 105 17.03 -3.95 -26.46
C GLU A 105 16.48 -4.80 -25.29
N SER A 106 16.40 -4.24 -24.07
CA SER A 106 15.86 -4.99 -22.93
C SER A 106 14.46 -4.51 -22.57
N ASN A 107 13.59 -5.47 -22.27
CA ASN A 107 12.24 -5.21 -21.83
C ASN A 107 12.16 -5.36 -20.32
N ASN A 108 11.98 -4.24 -19.60
CA ASN A 108 11.68 -4.22 -18.18
C ASN A 108 10.36 -3.48 -17.95
N SER A 109 9.28 -4.03 -18.51
CA SER A 109 7.93 -3.55 -18.29
C SER A 109 7.52 -3.68 -16.82
N LEU A 110 6.96 -2.61 -16.30
CA LEU A 110 6.30 -2.63 -15.00
C LEU A 110 4.98 -3.39 -15.13
N TYR A 111 5.00 -4.67 -14.73
CA TYR A 111 3.84 -5.54 -14.87
C TYR A 111 2.61 -5.02 -14.12
N LEU A 112 1.46 -5.31 -14.69
CA LEU A 112 0.15 -5.03 -14.13
C LEU A 112 0.02 -5.65 -12.73
N LYS A 113 -0.45 -4.84 -11.77
CA LYS A 113 -0.72 -5.27 -10.39
C LYS A 113 -2.22 -5.23 -10.12
N TYR A 114 -2.76 -6.36 -9.68
CA TYR A 114 -4.15 -6.48 -9.23
C TYR A 114 -4.22 -6.45 -7.72
N THR A 115 -5.19 -5.72 -7.19
CA THR A 115 -5.51 -5.67 -5.76
C THR A 115 -7.00 -5.91 -5.58
N VAL A 116 -7.36 -6.95 -4.83
CA VAL A 116 -8.73 -7.22 -4.38
C VAL A 116 -8.77 -7.02 -2.89
N HIS A 117 -9.74 -6.29 -2.38
CA HIS A 117 -9.91 -6.09 -0.95
C HIS A 117 -11.39 -6.17 -0.58
N ALA A 118 -11.65 -6.70 0.61
CA ALA A 118 -12.99 -6.79 1.15
C ALA A 118 -12.92 -6.71 2.67
N GLY A 119 -14.01 -6.23 3.27
CA GLY A 119 -14.11 -6.18 4.71
C GLY A 119 -15.53 -5.86 5.15
N MET A 120 -15.72 -5.90 6.45
CA MET A 120 -17.00 -5.52 7.05
C MET A 120 -16.78 -4.83 8.39
N ASN A 121 -17.75 -4.05 8.83
CA ASN A 121 -17.80 -3.39 10.12
C ASN A 121 -19.00 -3.94 10.90
N ILE A 122 -18.72 -4.71 11.94
CA ILE A 122 -19.71 -5.32 12.81
C ILE A 122 -19.76 -4.52 14.11
N GLU A 123 -20.86 -3.82 14.33
CA GLU A 123 -21.12 -3.07 15.55
C GLU A 123 -21.83 -3.97 16.58
N PHE A 124 -21.29 -4.10 17.80
CA PHE A 124 -21.90 -4.87 18.90
C PHE A 124 -21.66 -4.24 20.28
N GLY A 125 -22.56 -4.53 21.23
CA GLY A 125 -22.54 -3.96 22.58
C GLY A 125 -23.58 -2.85 22.77
N GLY A 126 -23.86 -2.52 24.04
CA GLY A 126 -24.85 -1.50 24.39
C GLY A 126 -24.56 -0.16 23.71
N ARG A 127 -25.59 0.46 23.12
CA ARG A 127 -25.47 1.79 22.53
C ARG A 127 -25.10 2.79 23.62
N ASN A 128 -24.10 3.62 23.35
CA ASN A 128 -23.82 4.74 24.22
C ASN A 128 -24.95 5.77 24.10
N TYR A 129 -25.73 5.97 25.17
CA TYR A 129 -26.88 6.88 25.19
C TYR A 129 -26.54 8.33 24.82
N ARG A 130 -25.27 8.77 24.99
CA ARG A 130 -24.83 10.14 24.64
C ARG A 130 -24.42 10.32 23.18
N THR A 131 -23.95 9.27 22.50
CA THR A 131 -23.39 9.37 21.14
C THR A 131 -24.15 8.54 20.10
N ASN A 132 -25.13 7.73 20.54
CA ASN A 132 -25.88 6.78 19.72
C ASN A 132 -25.00 5.84 18.87
N LYS A 133 -23.74 5.64 19.28
CA LYS A 133 -22.77 4.75 18.63
C LYS A 133 -22.60 3.49 19.48
N SER A 134 -22.33 2.38 18.80
CA SER A 134 -21.89 1.15 19.45
C SER A 134 -20.58 1.39 20.21
N ASN A 135 -20.45 0.76 21.38
CA ASN A 135 -19.21 0.83 22.18
C ASN A 135 -18.07 -0.01 21.59
N PHE A 136 -18.40 -1.02 20.76
CA PHE A 136 -17.43 -1.87 20.09
C PHE A 136 -17.73 -2.05 18.61
N ILE A 137 -16.66 -2.08 17.81
CA ILE A 137 -16.68 -2.38 16.38
C ILE A 137 -15.62 -3.44 16.11
N LEU A 138 -16.00 -4.55 15.46
CA LEU A 138 -15.09 -5.54 14.90
C LEU A 138 -15.08 -5.40 13.39
N SER A 139 -13.91 -5.23 12.81
CA SER A 139 -13.75 -5.01 11.39
C SER A 139 -12.80 -6.05 10.79
N PRO A 140 -13.27 -7.24 10.36
CA PRO A 140 -12.44 -8.18 9.63
C PRO A 140 -12.22 -7.69 8.20
N ASN A 141 -11.00 -7.88 7.72
CA ASN A 141 -10.51 -7.38 6.44
C ASN A 141 -9.66 -8.43 5.73
N LEU A 142 -9.75 -8.41 4.41
CA LEU A 142 -8.99 -9.25 3.50
C LEU A 142 -8.44 -8.38 2.37
N LEU A 143 -7.16 -8.57 2.04
CA LEU A 143 -6.47 -7.88 0.97
C LEU A 143 -5.61 -8.89 0.22
N TYR A 144 -5.99 -9.17 -1.02
CA TYR A 144 -5.21 -9.99 -1.96
C TYR A 144 -4.53 -9.08 -2.97
N GLN A 145 -3.24 -9.29 -3.18
CA GLN A 145 -2.43 -8.57 -4.17
C GLN A 145 -1.68 -9.56 -5.04
N GLN A 146 -1.67 -9.29 -6.34
CA GLN A 146 -0.92 -10.07 -7.31
C GLN A 146 -0.22 -9.13 -8.28
N GLN A 147 1.08 -9.34 -8.47
CA GLN A 147 1.87 -8.67 -9.48
C GLN A 147 2.78 -9.71 -10.13
N GLN A 148 2.57 -9.95 -11.43
CA GLN A 148 3.23 -11.04 -12.16
C GLN A 148 3.04 -12.38 -11.41
N ASN A 149 4.13 -13.05 -11.03
CA ASN A 149 4.12 -14.33 -10.32
C ASN A 149 4.06 -14.16 -8.79
N ALA A 150 4.29 -12.94 -8.27
CA ALA A 150 4.21 -12.67 -6.85
C ALA A 150 2.75 -12.51 -6.43
N ARG A 151 2.32 -13.32 -5.46
CA ARG A 151 0.97 -13.30 -4.87
C ARG A 151 1.09 -13.13 -3.37
N GLN A 152 0.25 -12.28 -2.80
CA GLN A 152 0.22 -12.02 -1.37
C GLN A 152 -1.22 -11.91 -0.88
N LEU A 153 -1.51 -12.59 0.22
CA LEU A 153 -2.76 -12.50 0.94
C LEU A 153 -2.49 -11.90 2.32
N ASN A 154 -3.20 -10.83 2.63
CA ASN A 154 -3.23 -10.20 3.94
C ASN A 154 -4.64 -10.38 4.51
N ALA A 155 -4.75 -11.07 5.63
CA ALA A 155 -6.01 -11.25 6.34
C ALA A 155 -5.85 -10.71 7.75
N GLY A 156 -6.80 -9.92 8.23
CA GLY A 156 -6.70 -9.34 9.54
C GLY A 156 -8.02 -8.82 10.04
N PHE A 157 -8.01 -8.27 11.24
CA PHE A 157 -9.16 -7.59 11.80
C PHE A 157 -8.72 -6.43 12.69
N TYR A 158 -9.61 -5.47 12.81
CA TYR A 158 -9.52 -4.41 13.81
C TYR A 158 -10.60 -4.57 14.86
N VAL A 159 -10.27 -4.25 16.11
CA VAL A 159 -11.23 -4.09 17.19
C VAL A 159 -11.12 -2.65 17.67
N GLU A 160 -12.22 -1.92 17.55
CA GLU A 160 -12.30 -0.54 18.00
C GLU A 160 -13.19 -0.44 19.23
N LYS A 161 -12.66 0.17 20.30
CA LYS A 161 -13.39 0.59 21.49
C LYS A 161 -12.91 1.98 21.86
N ASN A 162 -13.63 3.01 21.40
CA ASN A 162 -13.24 4.41 21.55
C ASN A 162 -12.69 4.71 22.96
N PRO A 163 -11.47 5.27 23.09
CA PRO A 163 -10.56 5.78 22.05
C PRO A 163 -9.55 4.75 21.48
N ILE A 164 -9.56 3.50 21.93
CA ILE A 164 -8.53 2.51 21.60
C ILE A 164 -8.89 1.74 20.33
N VAL A 165 -7.88 1.44 19.52
CA VAL A 165 -7.93 0.52 18.38
C VAL A 165 -6.87 -0.54 18.56
N LEU A 166 -7.25 -1.80 18.33
CA LEU A 166 -6.33 -2.91 18.22
C LEU A 166 -6.48 -3.53 16.82
N GLY A 167 -5.37 -3.95 16.24
CA GLY A 167 -5.36 -4.64 14.95
C GLY A 167 -4.44 -5.84 14.97
N LEU A 168 -4.87 -6.90 14.29
CA LEU A 168 -4.04 -8.07 14.04
C LEU A 168 -4.16 -8.45 12.57
N TRP A 169 -3.02 -8.60 11.91
CA TRP A 169 -2.93 -8.98 10.51
C TRP A 169 -1.97 -10.13 10.31
N PHE A 170 -2.27 -10.98 9.35
CA PHE A 170 -1.46 -12.10 8.92
C PHE A 170 -1.19 -11.97 7.42
N ARG A 171 0.09 -12.02 7.04
CA ARG A 171 0.57 -11.87 5.66
C ARG A 171 1.15 -13.21 5.18
N HIS A 172 0.67 -13.69 4.04
CA HIS A 172 1.08 -14.95 3.43
C HIS A 172 1.32 -14.80 1.92
N ASN A 173 2.49 -15.23 1.45
CA ASN A 173 2.90 -15.10 0.04
C ASN A 173 2.62 -16.36 -0.81
N PHE A 174 1.61 -17.16 -0.43
CA PHE A 174 1.24 -18.50 -0.96
C PHE A 174 2.32 -19.59 -1.02
N THR A 175 3.60 -19.23 -0.94
CA THR A 175 4.74 -20.15 -0.84
C THR A 175 5.15 -20.34 0.62
N ASN A 176 5.20 -19.26 1.38
CA ASN A 176 5.54 -19.25 2.80
C ASN A 176 4.71 -18.19 3.56
N PRO A 177 4.45 -18.41 4.87
CA PRO A 177 3.99 -17.33 5.74
C PRO A 177 5.09 -16.26 5.82
N ASP A 178 4.68 -15.00 5.68
CA ASP A 178 5.59 -13.87 5.63
C ASP A 178 5.74 -13.23 7.01
N GLY A 179 4.63 -12.80 7.61
CA GLY A 179 4.64 -12.14 8.91
C GLY A 179 3.27 -11.94 9.55
N VAL A 180 3.29 -11.55 10.83
CA VAL A 180 2.14 -11.12 11.61
C VAL A 180 2.34 -9.65 11.99
N LEU A 181 1.34 -8.81 11.79
CA LEU A 181 1.40 -7.40 12.16
C LEU A 181 0.44 -7.14 13.30
N PHE A 182 0.94 -6.48 14.34
CA PHE A 182 0.16 -6.03 15.48
C PHE A 182 0.02 -4.52 15.40
N LEU A 183 -1.17 -4.01 15.68
CA LEU A 183 -1.46 -2.57 15.75
C LEU A 183 -2.10 -2.25 17.09
N ILE A 184 -1.61 -1.19 17.74
CA ILE A 184 -2.30 -0.51 18.82
C ILE A 184 -2.38 0.97 18.48
N GLY A 185 -3.58 1.54 18.57
CA GLY A 185 -3.83 2.93 18.23
C GLY A 185 -4.73 3.63 19.23
N ILE A 186 -4.59 4.94 19.29
CA ILE A 186 -5.42 5.82 20.12
C ILE A 186 -6.00 6.91 19.21
N LYS A 187 -7.32 7.04 19.24
CA LYS A 187 -8.09 8.08 18.55
C LYS A 187 -8.51 9.15 19.55
N GLN A 188 -8.01 10.36 19.39
CA GLN A 188 -8.40 11.49 20.24
C GLN A 188 -8.74 12.71 19.40
N ASN A 189 -10.03 12.90 19.14
CA ASN A 189 -10.62 14.05 18.47
C ASN A 189 -9.97 14.37 17.09
N LYS A 190 -8.91 15.18 17.07
CA LYS A 190 -8.16 15.56 15.85
C LYS A 190 -6.86 14.78 15.65
N PHE A 191 -6.40 14.05 16.65
CA PHE A 191 -5.16 13.28 16.58
C PHE A 191 -5.46 11.80 16.60
N ARG A 192 -4.72 11.05 15.80
CA ARG A 192 -4.68 9.59 15.84
C ARG A 192 -3.23 9.17 15.90
N PHE A 193 -2.90 8.37 16.90
CA PHE A 193 -1.57 7.78 17.07
C PHE A 193 -1.69 6.28 16.84
N GLY A 194 -0.77 5.70 16.09
CA GLY A 194 -0.67 4.27 15.88
C GLY A 194 0.76 3.79 16.12
N TYR A 195 0.88 2.65 16.78
CA TYR A 195 2.11 1.89 16.83
C TYR A 195 1.85 0.53 16.19
N THR A 196 2.72 0.13 15.26
CA THR A 196 2.66 -1.18 14.62
C THR A 196 3.96 -1.94 14.77
N PHE A 197 3.84 -3.25 14.89
CA PHE A 197 4.95 -4.17 14.98
C PHE A 197 4.79 -5.28 13.93
N ASP A 198 5.67 -5.33 12.93
CA ASP A 198 5.74 -6.40 11.92
C ASP A 198 6.69 -7.49 12.42
N LEU A 199 6.12 -8.65 12.76
CA LEU A 199 6.86 -9.84 13.13
C LEU A 199 7.02 -10.75 11.90
N THR A 200 8.22 -10.80 11.34
CA THR A 200 8.55 -11.69 10.22
C THR A 200 8.59 -13.15 10.68
N LEU A 201 7.79 -14.00 10.03
CA LEU A 201 7.70 -15.45 10.29
C LEU A 201 8.54 -16.29 9.31
N SER A 202 8.93 -15.72 8.17
CA SER A 202 9.63 -16.45 7.11
C SER A 202 11.05 -16.90 7.50
N LYS A 203 11.63 -17.85 6.73
CA LYS A 203 12.98 -18.41 6.95
C LYS A 203 14.12 -17.37 6.93
N LEU A 204 13.85 -16.12 6.55
CA LEU A 204 14.75 -14.96 6.67
C LEU A 204 14.83 -14.39 8.11
N LYS A 205 14.17 -15.04 9.08
CA LYS A 205 14.12 -14.69 10.51
C LYS A 205 15.48 -14.46 11.19
N SER A 206 16.58 -14.95 10.61
CA SER A 206 17.89 -15.03 11.28
C SER A 206 18.48 -13.69 11.76
N ASN A 207 17.95 -12.52 11.37
CA ASN A 207 18.52 -11.25 11.84
C ASN A 207 17.58 -10.02 11.93
N SER A 208 16.29 -10.11 11.59
CA SER A 208 15.48 -8.88 11.45
C SER A 208 14.76 -8.40 12.71
N GLY A 209 14.61 -9.20 13.78
CA GLY A 209 14.01 -8.78 15.06
C GLY A 209 12.55 -8.30 15.03
N GLY A 210 11.98 -8.11 13.84
CA GLY A 210 10.74 -7.37 13.58
C GLY A 210 10.99 -5.88 13.28
N ALA A 211 9.97 -5.21 12.74
CA ALA A 211 10.02 -3.79 12.44
C ALA A 211 8.99 -3.02 13.28
N HIS A 212 9.40 -1.88 13.83
CA HIS A 212 8.56 -0.99 14.62
C HIS A 212 8.20 0.25 13.81
N GLU A 213 6.91 0.57 13.66
CA GLU A 213 6.47 1.79 13.00
C GLU A 213 5.57 2.63 13.91
N LEU A 214 5.79 3.95 13.89
CA LEU A 214 4.99 4.93 14.59
C LEU A 214 4.27 5.82 13.57
N SER A 215 2.95 5.96 13.71
CA SER A 215 2.13 6.78 12.84
C SER A 215 1.41 7.88 13.63
N LEU A 216 1.40 9.08 13.05
CA LEU A 216 0.67 10.24 13.55
C LEU A 216 -0.22 10.76 12.43
N THR A 217 -1.53 10.81 12.66
CA THR A 217 -2.49 11.44 11.75
C THR A 217 -3.15 12.62 12.43
N PHE A 218 -3.15 13.77 11.73
CA PHE A 218 -3.83 14.98 12.15
C PHE A 218 -5.03 15.25 11.24
N LEU A 219 -6.23 15.31 11.83
CA LEU A 219 -7.46 15.63 11.13
C LEU A 219 -7.71 17.13 11.15
N VAL A 220 -7.63 17.73 9.97
CA VAL A 220 -8.01 19.12 9.74
C VAL A 220 -9.51 19.16 9.43
N ASN A 221 -10.29 19.75 10.33
CA ASN A 221 -11.72 19.97 10.08
C ASN A 221 -11.86 21.09 9.03
N CYS A 222 -12.28 20.73 7.82
CA CYS A 222 -12.69 21.70 6.82
C CYS A 222 -14.14 22.12 7.11
N ASN A 223 -14.33 23.31 7.70
CA ASN A 223 -15.66 23.91 7.81
C ASN A 223 -16.18 24.22 6.39
N GLY A 224 -17.23 23.53 5.93
CA GLY A 224 -17.89 23.86 4.66
C GLY A 224 -18.45 22.71 3.80
N LYS A 225 -18.42 21.45 4.22
CA LYS A 225 -19.05 20.38 3.42
C LYS A 225 -20.55 20.26 3.72
N ARG A 226 -21.37 20.52 2.68
CA ARG A 226 -22.77 20.09 2.60
C ARG A 226 -22.81 18.58 2.87
N ASN A 227 -23.49 18.14 3.93
CA ASN A 227 -23.69 16.72 4.23
C ASN A 227 -24.35 16.04 3.02
N LYS A 228 -23.57 15.26 2.26
CA LYS A 228 -24.12 14.37 1.24
C LYS A 228 -24.44 13.03 1.93
N PRO A 229 -25.72 12.62 2.04
CA PRO A 229 -26.05 11.31 2.58
C PRO A 229 -25.51 10.21 1.64
N GLY A 230 -24.84 9.19 2.19
CA GLY A 230 -24.30 8.04 1.44
C GLY A 230 -22.77 7.90 1.43
N ALA A 231 -22.03 8.48 2.36
CA ALA A 231 -20.59 8.23 2.48
C ALA A 231 -20.32 6.87 3.14
N ILE A 232 -19.51 6.01 2.50
CA ILE A 232 -19.06 4.75 3.09
C ILE A 232 -18.19 5.07 4.32
N LYS A 233 -18.48 4.47 5.48
CA LYS A 233 -17.59 4.52 6.64
C LYS A 233 -16.39 3.62 6.38
N CYS A 234 -15.27 4.22 6.01
CA CYS A 234 -13.99 3.52 5.91
C CYS A 234 -13.49 3.14 7.33
N PRO A 235 -12.75 2.04 7.48
CA PRO A 235 -11.94 1.81 8.66
C PRO A 235 -11.03 3.03 8.87
N GLU A 236 -10.92 3.51 10.10
CA GLU A 236 -10.22 4.77 10.38
C GLU A 236 -8.70 4.58 10.56
N PHE A 237 -8.20 3.35 10.39
CA PHE A 237 -6.80 2.90 10.51
C PHE A 237 -6.47 1.87 9.42
#